data_AF-A0A928P2V2-F1
#
_entry.id   AF-A0A928P2V2-F1
#
_cell.length_a   1.000
_cell.length_b   1.000
_cell.length_c   1.000
_cell.angle_alpha   90.00
_cell.angle_beta   90.00
_cell.angle_gamma   90.00
#
_symmetry.space_group_name_H-M   'P 1'
#
loop_
_entity.id
_entity.type
_entity.pdbx_description
1 polymer ?
#
loop_
_entity_poly.entity_id
_entity_poly.type
_entity_poly.pdbx_seq_one_letter_code
_entity_poly.pdbx_strand_id
1 'polypeptide(L)'
;TRSFVEQVRGIDSSYIVAGLVDKGLICERGQLDAPGRPVLFGTTDAFLRCFGLNSIEDLPEAELPNPEQMTLKETAAEEAPKTEESTV
;
A
#
# COMPACT_ATOMS: atom_id res chain seq x y z
N THR A 1 0.03 -1.36 -0.75
CA THR A 1 0.10 -2.75 -1.25
C THR A 1 -1.27 -3.17 -1.79
N ARG A 2 -1.40 -4.27 -2.52
CA ARG A 2 -2.72 -4.74 -3.03
C ARG A 2 -3.74 -4.93 -1.89
N SER A 3 -3.33 -5.61 -0.82
CA SER A 3 -4.19 -5.88 0.35
C SER A 3 -4.65 -4.60 1.05
N PHE A 4 -3.82 -3.56 1.08
CA PHE A 4 -4.23 -2.27 1.62
C PHE A 4 -5.34 -1.61 0.79
N VAL A 5 -5.25 -1.69 -0.54
CA VAL A 5 -6.30 -1.18 -1.44
C VAL A 5 -7.63 -1.93 -1.22
N GLU A 6 -7.57 -3.24 -1.03
CA GLU A 6 -8.73 -4.08 -0.71
C GLU A 6 -9.36 -3.69 0.63
N GLN A 7 -8.53 -3.44 1.65
CA GLN A 7 -9.00 -2.99 2.96
C GLN A 7 -9.70 -1.63 2.88
N VAL A 8 -9.17 -0.68 2.11
CA VAL A 8 -9.78 0.65 1.94
C VAL A 8 -11.08 0.57 1.15
N ARG A 9 -11.14 -0.25 0.09
CA ARG A 9 -12.34 -0.39 -0.76
C ARG A 9 -13.39 -1.35 -0.19
N GLY A 10 -13.01 -2.20 0.76
CA GLY A 10 -13.86 -3.24 1.34
C GLY A 10 -14.22 -4.39 0.39
N ILE A 11 -13.60 -4.46 -0.79
CA ILE A 11 -13.87 -5.47 -1.82
C ILE A 11 -12.58 -5.94 -2.51
N ASP A 12 -12.64 -7.13 -3.13
CA ASP A 12 -11.53 -7.64 -3.95
C ASP A 12 -11.13 -6.61 -5.01
N SER A 13 -9.83 -6.30 -5.04
CA SER A 13 -9.25 -5.31 -5.94
C SER A 13 -8.13 -5.90 -6.78
N SER A 14 -7.90 -7.22 -6.70
CA SER A 14 -6.81 -7.92 -7.39
C SER A 14 -6.89 -7.72 -8.90
N TYR A 15 -8.08 -7.92 -9.49
CA TYR A 15 -8.31 -7.74 -10.92
C TYR A 15 -8.10 -6.28 -11.37
N ILE A 16 -8.54 -5.32 -10.56
CA ILE A 16 -8.41 -3.89 -10.89
C ILE A 16 -6.94 -3.46 -10.83
N VAL A 17 -6.22 -3.87 -9.78
CA VAL A 17 -4.79 -3.57 -9.65
C VAL A 17 -4.01 -4.16 -10.82
N ALA A 18 -4.27 -5.43 -11.19
CA ALA A 18 -3.66 -6.05 -12.36
C ALA A 18 -3.96 -5.27 -13.64
N GLY A 19 -5.23 -4.91 -13.88
CA GLY A 19 -5.61 -4.14 -15.06
C GLY A 19 -4.99 -2.74 -15.12
N LEU A 20 -4.73 -2.09 -13.98
CA LEU A 20 -4.03 -0.80 -13.94
C LEU A 20 -2.53 -0.95 -14.24
N VAL A 21 -1.91 -2.06 -13.80
CA VAL A 21 -0.52 -2.40 -14.14
C VAL A 21 -0.39 -2.69 -15.63
N ASP A 22 -1.28 -3.50 -16.21
CA ASP A 22 -1.28 -3.86 -17.63
C ASP A 22 -1.46 -2.62 -18.53
N LYS A 23 -2.27 -1.66 -18.10
CA LYS A 23 -2.45 -0.36 -18.78
C LYS A 23 -1.28 0.59 -18.56
N GLY A 24 -0.29 0.22 -17.75
CA GLY A 24 0.86 1.05 -17.43
C GLY A 24 0.55 2.28 -16.58
N LEU A 25 -0.63 2.38 -15.98
CA LEU A 25 -1.03 3.52 -15.14
C LEU A 25 -0.37 3.46 -13.75
N ILE A 26 -0.12 2.26 -13.25
CA ILE A 26 0.65 2.02 -12.03
C ILE A 26 1.76 1.00 -12.31
N CYS A 27 2.79 1.00 -11.47
CA CYS A 27 3.90 0.06 -11.53
C CYS A 27 4.36 -0.34 -10.13
N GLU A 28 5.09 -1.44 -10.06
CA GLU A 28 5.74 -1.89 -8.83
C GLU A 28 6.89 -0.94 -8.49
N ARG A 29 6.89 -0.40 -7.27
CA ARG A 29 7.90 0.56 -6.77
C ARG A 29 8.78 -0.03 -5.66
N GLY A 30 8.69 -1.33 -5.44
CA GLY A 30 9.47 -2.06 -4.43
C GLY A 30 8.59 -2.98 -3.59
N GLN A 31 9.13 -3.39 -2.45
CA GLN A 31 8.45 -4.22 -1.47
C GLN A 31 8.54 -3.55 -0.10
N LEU A 32 7.48 -3.68 0.71
CA LEU A 32 7.48 -3.21 2.09
C LEU A 32 8.30 -4.18 2.95
N ASP A 33 9.09 -3.66 3.88
CA ASP A 33 9.84 -4.46 4.85
C ASP A 33 8.94 -4.88 6.01
N ALA A 34 8.01 -5.79 5.69
CA ALA A 34 7.02 -6.35 6.61
C ALA A 34 6.85 -7.85 6.32
N PRO A 35 6.27 -8.65 7.23
CA PRO A 35 6.00 -10.07 7.00
C PRO A 35 5.24 -10.30 5.68
N GLY A 36 5.76 -11.21 4.85
CA GLY A 36 5.22 -11.49 3.52
C GLY A 36 5.67 -10.54 2.40
N ARG A 37 6.50 -9.53 2.72
CA ARG A 37 7.13 -8.58 1.77
C ARG A 37 6.20 -8.09 0.65
N PRO A 38 5.08 -7.47 1.01
CA PRO A 38 4.05 -7.15 0.03
C PRO A 38 4.56 -6.07 -0.94
N VAL A 39 4.19 -6.23 -2.22
CA VAL A 39 4.58 -5.30 -3.29
C VAL A 39 3.93 -3.93 -3.11
N LEU A 40 4.74 -2.89 -3.25
CA LEU A 40 4.31 -1.49 -3.28
C LEU A 40 4.02 -1.09 -4.72
N PHE A 41 2.90 -0.38 -4.91
CA PHE A 41 2.49 0.14 -6.20
C PHE A 41 2.54 1.66 -6.17
N GLY A 42 2.95 2.27 -7.27
CA GLY A 42 2.93 3.72 -7.46
C GLY A 42 2.52 4.09 -8.87
N THR A 43 2.14 5.36 -9.07
CA THR A 43 1.75 5.90 -10.38
C THR A 43 2.98 6.05 -11.30
N THR A 44 2.68 6.16 -12.60
CA THR A 44 3.66 6.35 -13.66
C THR A 44 3.43 7.68 -14.39
N ASP A 45 4.33 8.03 -15.31
CA ASP A 45 4.12 9.20 -16.18
C ASP A 45 2.91 9.03 -17.10
N ALA A 46 2.52 7.79 -17.42
CA ALA A 46 1.32 7.53 -18.21
C ALA A 46 0.05 7.91 -17.44
N PHE A 47 0.03 7.72 -16.12
CA PHE A 47 -1.03 8.23 -15.26
C PHE A 47 -1.13 9.76 -15.38
N LEU A 48 -0.03 10.48 -15.16
CA LEU A 48 -0.04 11.96 -15.24
C LEU A 48 -0.58 12.46 -16.59
N ARG A 49 -0.14 11.84 -17.70
CA ARG A 49 -0.61 12.18 -19.05
C ARG A 49 -2.09 11.87 -19.26
N CYS A 50 -2.59 10.73 -18.79
CA CYS A 50 -4.00 10.36 -18.91
C CYS A 50 -4.92 11.30 -18.12
N PHE A 51 -4.45 11.82 -16.99
CA PHE A 51 -5.21 12.73 -16.13
C PHE A 51 -4.93 14.22 -16.43
N GLY A 52 -4.05 14.53 -17.39
CA GLY A 52 -3.71 15.91 -17.74
C GLY A 52 -2.94 16.67 -16.65
N LEU A 53 -2.23 15.95 -15.79
CA LEU A 53 -1.44 16.50 -14.68
C LEU A 53 0.01 16.68 -15.09
N ASN A 54 0.68 17.72 -14.58
CA ASN A 54 2.12 17.90 -14.78
C ASN A 54 2.91 17.26 -13.63
N SER A 55 2.35 17.27 -12.42
CA SER A 55 2.92 16.67 -11.23
C SER A 55 1.86 15.97 -10.39
N ILE A 56 2.29 15.11 -9.47
CA ILE A 56 1.42 14.52 -8.44
C ILE A 56 0.87 15.59 -7.48
N GLU A 57 1.55 16.74 -7.39
CA GLU A 57 1.14 17.89 -6.56
C GLU A 57 -0.09 18.62 -7.12
N ASP A 58 -0.42 18.40 -8.40
CA ASP A 58 -1.57 19.01 -9.06
C ASP A 58 -2.89 18.28 -8.73
N LEU A 59 -2.84 17.19 -7.94
CA LEU A 59 -4.05 16.48 -7.53
C LEU A 59 -4.88 17.34 -6.56
N PRO A 60 -6.22 17.34 -6.69
CA PRO A 60 -7.07 18.02 -5.74
C PRO A 60 -6.88 17.41 -4.35
N GLU A 61 -6.99 18.25 -3.32
CA GLU A 61 -6.91 17.79 -1.93
C GLU A 61 -8.01 16.76 -1.67
N ALA A 62 -7.61 15.58 -1.20
CA ALA A 62 -8.53 14.50 -0.97
C ALA A 62 -9.29 14.75 0.34
N GLU A 63 -10.62 14.77 0.29
CA GLU A 63 -11.46 14.65 1.48
C GLU A 63 -11.38 13.21 2.01
N LEU A 64 -10.29 12.90 2.70
CA LEU A 64 -10.13 11.61 3.36
C LEU A 64 -10.88 11.63 4.70
N PRO A 65 -11.63 10.57 5.05
CA PRO A 65 -12.14 10.42 6.40
C PRO A 65 -10.96 10.36 7.39
N ASN A 66 -11.17 10.90 8.59
CA ASN A 66 -10.15 11.20 9.59
C ASN A 66 -9.05 10.11 9.70
N PRO A 67 -7.75 10.47 9.58
CA PRO A 67 -6.64 9.51 9.48
C PRO A 67 -6.51 8.55 10.68
N GLU A 68 -7.09 8.91 11.83
CA GLU A 68 -7.14 8.06 13.01
C GLU A 68 -7.88 6.73 12.77
N GLN A 69 -8.81 6.66 11.82
CA GLN A 69 -9.54 5.42 11.51
C GLN A 69 -8.77 4.47 10.56
N MET A 70 -7.77 4.97 9.83
CA MET A 70 -6.99 4.16 8.88
C MET A 70 -5.75 3.51 9.50
N THR A 71 -5.30 3.97 10.67
CA THR A 71 -4.11 3.46 11.38
C THR A 71 -4.36 2.17 12.17
N LEU A 72 -5.59 1.67 12.23
CA LEU A 72 -5.91 0.43 12.93
C LEU A 72 -5.75 -0.78 12.00
N LYS A 73 -4.51 -1.28 11.88
CA LYS A 73 -4.12 -2.71 11.68
C LYS A 73 -2.65 -2.85 11.24
N GLU A 74 -1.72 -2.22 11.94
CA GLU A 74 -0.32 -2.64 11.88
C GLU A 74 0.29 -2.49 13.28
N THR A 75 0.23 -3.58 14.06
CA THR A 75 1.08 -3.91 15.23
C THR A 75 0.46 -5.11 15.96
N ALA A 76 0.66 -6.33 15.47
CA ALA A 76 0.58 -7.56 16.28
C ALA A 76 1.10 -8.76 15.48
N ALA A 77 2.36 -8.69 15.04
CA ALA A 77 3.09 -9.86 14.58
C ALA A 77 4.59 -9.61 14.68
N GLU A 78 5.10 -9.45 15.90
CA GLU A 78 6.45 -9.93 16.19
C GLU A 78 6.35 -10.90 17.36
N GLU A 79 6.62 -12.16 17.03
CA GLU A 79 6.67 -13.33 17.90
C GLU A 79 7.72 -13.18 19.01
N ALA A 80 7.33 -13.48 20.25
CA ALA A 80 8.19 -14.24 21.16
C ALA A 80 8.13 -15.72 20.72
N PRO A 81 9.21 -16.53 20.81
CA PRO A 81 9.50 -17.15 22.10
C PRO A 81 10.98 -17.54 22.41
N LYS A 82 11.29 -17.45 23.72
CA LYS A 82 12.09 -18.37 24.58
C LYS A 82 13.47 -18.87 24.13
N THR A 83 14.51 -18.61 24.93
CA THR A 83 15.29 -19.68 25.61
C THR A 83 15.95 -19.14 26.89
N GLU A 84 16.07 -20.04 27.87
CA GLU A 84 16.50 -19.89 29.25
C GLU A 84 18.00 -19.58 29.45
N GLU A 85 18.30 -19.19 30.69
CA GLU A 85 19.45 -19.57 31.52
C GLU A 85 20.59 -18.55 31.81
N SER A 86 20.75 -18.32 33.12
CA SER A 86 22.01 -18.17 33.87
C SER A 86 22.54 -16.77 34.20
N THR A 87 23.04 -16.66 35.45
CA THR A 87 23.98 -15.64 36.01
C THR A 87 23.27 -14.46 36.71
N VAL A 88 23.30 -14.22 38.03
CA VAL A 88 24.06 -14.68 39.22
C VAL A 88 23.15 -14.62 40.45
#